data_AF-A0A845L045-F1
#
_entry.id   AF-A0A845L045-F1
#
_cell.length_a   1.000
_cell.length_b   1.000
_cell.length_c   1.000
_cell.angle_alpha   90.00
_cell.angle_beta   90.00
_cell.angle_gamma   90.00
#
_symmetry.space_group_name_H-M   'P 1'
#
loop_
_entity.id
_entity.type
_entity.pdbx_description
1 polymer ?
#
loop_
_entity_poly.entity_id
_entity_poly.type
_entity_poly.pdbx_seq_one_letter_code
_entity_poly.pdbx_strand_id
1 'polypeptide(L)'
;MTRSVKWTVLLLFSLFGAVIGVYSMHPGATPAVAESKDKKYVGDQTCKECHSKQHQGFLKTSHAKAFKSLSDYPLVEPVESIEVINTILKDFPYSYRFDLKSDLIKGVMMDHYLIAEAPKEANFYGSRNNPYFIVASLHPEAEGKWSLRPAIQGDFNSDGMTDWGAFSYTCIDCHSPGLKQNEPDLRSGISCESCHGPGADHVAAKEKKGTISASSEACLNCHGEGKPQEVNGKLVAQNHYGPRFFKASKHAQDETMQDCTVCHTAHRANAEGHLLKANSAEALCAKCHTDEINLDEIMWKNPTDARGHFVRDHSFGAIRYDDLGDNPDTKPVEITNPDVIEKLKQAYPELKKEK
;
A
#
# COMPACT_ATOMS: atom_id res chain seq x y z
N MET A 1 2.01 -91.58 38.78
CA MET A 1 2.47 -92.04 37.46
C MET A 1 1.69 -91.29 36.40
N THR A 2 2.43 -90.57 35.59
CA THR A 2 2.04 -89.64 34.53
C THR A 2 1.64 -90.37 33.25
N ARG A 3 0.72 -89.79 32.48
CA ARG A 3 0.81 -89.84 31.01
C ARG A 3 0.14 -88.63 30.38
N SER A 4 1.01 -87.77 29.85
CA SER A 4 0.78 -86.57 29.08
C SER A 4 0.28 -86.87 27.67
N VAL A 5 -0.69 -86.10 27.18
CA VAL A 5 -0.96 -85.95 25.74
C VAL A 5 -0.78 -84.47 25.39
N LYS A 6 0.15 -84.19 24.49
CA LYS A 6 0.47 -82.85 23.98
C LYS A 6 -0.57 -82.45 22.93
N TRP A 7 -1.19 -81.28 23.10
CA TRP A 7 -1.93 -80.60 22.04
C TRP A 7 -1.12 -79.41 21.55
N THR A 8 -0.78 -79.46 20.26
CA THR A 8 -0.08 -78.40 19.54
C THR A 8 -1.10 -77.31 19.20
N VAL A 9 -0.99 -76.13 19.81
CA VAL A 9 -1.80 -74.96 19.46
C VAL A 9 -1.08 -74.19 18.34
N LEU A 10 -1.70 -74.15 17.16
CA LEU A 10 -1.34 -73.24 16.07
C LEU A 10 -1.90 -71.84 16.38
N LEU A 11 -1.01 -70.92 16.76
CA LEU A 11 -1.32 -69.49 16.92
C LEU A 11 -1.33 -68.82 15.53
N LEU A 12 -2.52 -68.56 14.99
CA LEU A 12 -2.73 -67.60 13.91
C LEU A 12 -2.70 -66.19 14.52
N PHE A 13 -1.56 -65.51 14.45
CA PHE A 13 -1.47 -64.07 14.71
C PHE A 13 -2.14 -63.31 13.56
N SER A 14 -3.38 -62.85 13.77
CA SER A 14 -3.93 -61.76 12.96
C SER A 14 -3.29 -60.45 13.43
N LEU A 15 -2.38 -59.91 12.62
CA LEU A 15 -1.90 -58.53 12.76
C LEU A 15 -3.06 -57.56 12.44
N PHE A 16 -3.77 -57.11 13.48
CA PHE A 16 -4.52 -55.85 13.42
C PHE A 16 -3.62 -54.77 14.03
N GLY A 17 -2.79 -54.15 13.18
CA GLY A 17 -2.07 -52.94 13.54
C GLY A 17 -3.05 -51.77 13.60
N ALA A 18 -3.49 -51.39 14.80
CA ALA A 18 -4.16 -50.12 15.02
C ALA A 18 -3.15 -48.98 14.89
N VAL A 19 -3.00 -48.44 13.68
CA VAL A 19 -2.30 -47.18 13.45
C VAL A 19 -3.20 -46.06 13.96
N ILE A 20 -2.99 -45.61 15.19
CA ILE A 20 -3.51 -44.33 15.67
C ILE A 20 -2.69 -43.26 14.99
N GLY A 21 -3.10 -42.86 13.79
CA GLY A 21 -2.55 -41.70 13.10
C GLY A 21 -2.94 -40.45 13.88
N VAL A 22 -1.97 -39.83 14.53
CA VAL A 22 -2.09 -38.45 15.01
C VAL A 22 -2.25 -37.57 13.77
N TYR A 23 -3.48 -37.24 13.43
CA TYR A 23 -3.79 -36.23 12.43
C TYR A 23 -3.40 -34.88 13.02
N SER A 24 -2.15 -34.44 12.76
CA SER A 24 -1.79 -33.04 12.90
C SER A 24 -2.66 -32.24 11.94
N MET A 25 -3.73 -31.65 12.48
CA MET A 25 -4.54 -30.66 11.79
C MET A 25 -3.66 -29.45 11.50
N HIS A 26 -2.98 -29.49 10.36
CA HIS A 26 -2.38 -28.29 9.78
C HIS A 26 -3.54 -27.36 9.37
N PRO A 27 -3.49 -26.06 9.68
CA PRO A 27 -4.41 -25.11 9.09
C PRO A 27 -4.27 -25.22 7.57
N GLY A 28 -5.37 -25.57 6.90
CA GLY A 28 -5.38 -25.81 5.47
C GLY A 28 -4.93 -24.56 4.73
N ALA A 29 -3.86 -24.68 3.95
CA ALA A 29 -3.48 -23.67 2.97
C ALA A 29 -4.71 -23.37 2.08
N THR A 30 -5.10 -22.10 2.03
CA THR A 30 -6.06 -21.62 1.04
C THR A 30 -5.57 -22.01 -0.36
N PRO A 31 -6.40 -22.64 -1.21
CA PRO A 31 -5.99 -22.99 -2.56
C PRO A 31 -5.64 -21.70 -3.30
N ALA A 32 -4.41 -21.64 -3.84
CA ALA A 32 -4.01 -20.58 -4.74
C ALA A 32 -4.94 -20.61 -5.96
N VAL A 33 -5.67 -19.52 -6.18
CA VAL A 33 -6.48 -19.33 -7.39
C VAL A 33 -5.50 -19.26 -8.57
N ALA A 34 -5.67 -20.13 -9.56
CA ALA A 34 -4.83 -20.13 -10.76
C ALA A 34 -5.00 -18.79 -11.50
N GLU A 35 -3.91 -18.05 -11.66
CA GLU A 35 -3.89 -16.77 -12.37
C GLU A 35 -4.17 -17.03 -13.87
N SER A 36 -5.29 -16.52 -14.37
CA SER A 36 -5.61 -16.49 -15.81
C SER A 36 -4.55 -15.67 -16.57
N LYS A 37 -4.19 -16.13 -17.77
CA LYS A 37 -3.22 -15.43 -18.64
C LYS A 37 -3.74 -14.10 -19.20
N ASP A 38 -5.05 -13.86 -19.16
CA ASP A 38 -5.66 -12.59 -19.56
C ASP A 38 -6.22 -11.88 -18.31
N LYS A 39 -5.44 -10.92 -17.78
CA LYS A 39 -5.87 -10.05 -16.67
C LYS A 39 -6.99 -9.14 -17.19
N LYS A 40 -8.24 -9.50 -16.91
CA LYS A 40 -9.42 -8.71 -17.31
C LYS A 40 -10.05 -8.05 -16.11
N TYR A 41 -9.97 -6.72 -16.09
CA TYR A 41 -10.60 -5.88 -15.09
C TYR A 41 -12.07 -5.64 -15.46
N VAL A 42 -12.92 -5.45 -14.45
CA VAL A 42 -14.36 -5.24 -14.65
C VAL A 42 -14.87 -3.94 -14.03
N GLY A 43 -14.04 -3.25 -13.25
CA GLY A 43 -14.36 -1.97 -12.65
C GLY A 43 -15.29 -2.05 -11.45
N ASP A 44 -15.24 -1.00 -10.63
CA ASP A 44 -15.92 -0.97 -9.33
C ASP A 44 -17.46 -0.96 -9.46
N GLN A 45 -18.01 -0.48 -10.58
CA GLN A 45 -19.46 -0.53 -10.79
C GLN A 45 -19.97 -1.97 -10.92
N THR A 46 -19.23 -2.84 -11.60
CA THR A 46 -19.57 -4.28 -11.68
C THR A 46 -19.57 -4.90 -10.29
N CYS A 47 -18.59 -4.56 -9.45
CA CYS A 47 -18.54 -5.05 -8.07
C CYS A 47 -19.76 -4.57 -7.25
N LYS A 48 -20.17 -3.31 -7.42
CA LYS A 48 -21.29 -2.67 -6.70
C LYS A 48 -22.63 -3.37 -6.94
N GLU A 49 -22.86 -3.95 -8.12
CA GLU A 49 -24.11 -4.63 -8.46
C GLU A 49 -24.44 -5.76 -7.49
N CYS A 50 -23.43 -6.49 -7.02
CA CYS A 50 -23.57 -7.56 -6.01
C CYS A 50 -23.12 -7.13 -4.60
N HIS A 51 -22.12 -6.23 -4.49
CA HIS A 51 -21.48 -5.82 -3.23
C HIS A 51 -21.76 -4.36 -2.86
N SER A 52 -23.02 -3.94 -2.94
CA SER A 52 -23.43 -2.55 -2.70
C SER A 52 -23.02 -2.00 -1.32
N LYS A 53 -23.10 -2.81 -0.26
CA LYS A 53 -22.69 -2.42 1.10
C LYS A 53 -21.19 -2.16 1.21
N GLN A 54 -20.37 -3.07 0.70
CA GLN A 54 -18.91 -2.93 0.69
C GLN A 54 -18.49 -1.75 -0.17
N HIS A 55 -19.11 -1.57 -1.35
CA HIS A 55 -18.85 -0.42 -2.21
C HIS A 55 -19.17 0.91 -1.50
N GLN A 56 -20.35 1.03 -0.88
CA GLN A 56 -20.73 2.24 -0.12
C GLN A 56 -19.79 2.52 1.05
N GLY A 57 -19.34 1.48 1.76
CA GLY A 57 -18.36 1.63 2.83
C GLY A 57 -16.98 2.02 2.31
N PHE A 58 -16.53 1.41 1.21
CA PHE A 58 -15.26 1.71 0.54
C PHE A 58 -15.17 3.17 0.12
N LEU A 59 -16.23 3.74 -0.48
CA LEU A 59 -16.24 5.15 -0.90
C LEU A 59 -16.00 6.15 0.24
N LYS A 60 -16.17 5.74 1.50
CA LYS A 60 -15.92 6.59 2.68
C LYS A 60 -14.46 6.55 3.14
N THR A 61 -13.68 5.58 2.66
CA THR A 61 -12.28 5.35 3.05
C THR A 61 -11.32 6.38 2.46
N SER A 62 -10.17 6.54 3.11
CA SER A 62 -9.06 7.32 2.54
C SER A 62 -8.55 6.73 1.22
N HIS A 63 -8.63 5.41 1.01
CA HIS A 63 -8.24 4.80 -0.28
C HIS A 63 -9.10 5.31 -1.44
N ALA A 64 -10.42 5.33 -1.27
CA ALA A 64 -11.32 5.86 -2.29
C ALA A 64 -11.15 7.37 -2.53
N LYS A 65 -10.64 8.10 -1.53
CA LYS A 65 -10.40 9.54 -1.56
C LYS A 65 -8.96 9.91 -1.94
N ALA A 66 -8.07 8.93 -2.10
CA ALA A 66 -6.66 9.15 -2.40
C ALA A 66 -6.45 9.82 -3.78
N PHE A 67 -7.47 9.73 -4.64
CA PHE A 67 -7.47 10.36 -5.94
C PHE A 67 -8.89 10.81 -6.29
N LYS A 68 -9.09 12.10 -6.52
CA LYS A 68 -10.41 12.72 -6.76
C LYS A 68 -10.41 13.53 -8.05
N SER A 69 -11.59 13.89 -8.54
CA SER A 69 -11.70 14.76 -9.71
C SER A 69 -11.26 16.18 -9.34
N LEU A 70 -10.68 16.94 -10.29
CA LEU A 70 -10.43 18.37 -10.08
C LEU A 70 -11.74 19.13 -9.79
N SER A 71 -12.87 18.68 -10.34
CA SER A 71 -14.19 19.27 -10.08
C SER A 71 -14.63 19.22 -8.61
N ASP A 72 -14.04 18.33 -7.81
CA ASP A 72 -14.33 18.20 -6.38
C ASP A 72 -13.68 19.34 -5.55
N TYR A 73 -12.90 20.20 -6.19
CA TYR A 73 -12.17 21.30 -5.57
C TYR A 73 -12.55 22.64 -6.22
N PRO A 74 -13.57 23.32 -5.69
CA PRO A 74 -13.96 24.64 -6.18
C PRO A 74 -12.80 25.63 -6.05
N LEU A 75 -12.37 26.20 -7.18
CA LEU A 75 -11.29 27.17 -7.21
C LEU A 75 -11.80 28.58 -6.88
N VAL A 76 -11.05 29.33 -6.05
CA VAL A 76 -11.36 30.72 -5.70
C VAL A 76 -11.34 31.63 -6.92
N GLU A 77 -10.41 31.37 -7.83
CA GLU A 77 -10.27 32.04 -9.12
C GLU A 77 -10.44 31.00 -10.22
N PRO A 78 -11.29 31.27 -11.23
CA PRO A 78 -11.46 30.36 -12.34
C PRO A 78 -10.17 30.30 -13.16
N VAL A 79 -9.62 29.10 -13.29
CA VAL A 79 -8.48 28.82 -14.16
C VAL A 79 -8.99 27.95 -15.30
N GLU A 80 -8.89 28.43 -16.54
CA GLU A 80 -9.30 27.64 -17.72
C GLU A 80 -8.18 26.71 -18.16
N SER A 81 -6.94 27.20 -18.14
CA SER A 81 -5.78 26.44 -18.57
C SER A 81 -4.53 26.83 -17.79
N ILE A 82 -3.59 25.89 -17.71
CA ILE A 82 -2.24 26.13 -17.16
C ILE A 82 -1.20 25.80 -18.22
N GLU A 83 -0.18 26.64 -18.35
CA GLU A 83 1.00 26.37 -19.17
C GLU A 83 2.12 25.90 -18.26
N VAL A 84 2.74 24.77 -18.60
CA VAL A 84 3.82 24.18 -17.81
C VAL A 84 4.99 23.81 -18.70
N ILE A 85 6.20 23.83 -18.15
CA ILE A 85 7.44 23.39 -18.79
C ILE A 85 7.87 22.04 -18.23
N ASN A 86 8.26 21.12 -19.11
CA ASN A 86 8.84 19.85 -18.69
C ASN A 86 10.22 20.06 -18.03
N THR A 87 10.33 19.83 -16.72
CA THR A 87 11.58 20.09 -15.99
C THR A 87 12.61 18.97 -16.10
N ILE A 88 12.28 17.86 -16.79
CA ILE A 88 13.18 16.71 -16.95
C ILE A 88 14.16 16.95 -18.10
N LEU A 89 13.67 17.52 -19.20
CA LEU A 89 14.45 17.76 -20.42
C LEU A 89 15.06 19.16 -20.39
N LYS A 90 16.06 19.37 -19.53
CA LYS A 90 16.68 20.70 -19.32
C LYS A 90 17.21 21.35 -20.60
N ASP A 91 17.69 20.54 -21.55
CA ASP A 91 18.20 21.03 -22.83
C ASP A 91 17.09 21.32 -23.87
N PHE A 92 15.85 20.91 -23.59
CA PHE A 92 14.69 21.06 -24.46
C PHE A 92 13.44 21.40 -23.63
N PRO A 93 13.22 22.68 -23.29
CA PRO A 93 12.13 23.13 -22.42
C PRO A 93 10.79 23.13 -23.16
N TYR A 94 10.30 21.95 -23.52
CA TYR A 94 8.97 21.81 -24.11
C TYR A 94 7.93 22.34 -23.12
N SER A 95 7.10 23.27 -23.59
CA SER A 95 5.92 23.74 -22.86
C SER A 95 4.66 23.09 -23.42
N TYR A 96 3.66 22.95 -22.56
CA TYR A 96 2.32 22.54 -22.99
C TYR A 96 1.27 23.26 -22.16
N ARG A 97 0.19 23.68 -22.83
CA ARG A 97 -0.96 24.32 -22.19
C ARG A 97 -2.08 23.30 -22.00
N PHE A 98 -2.31 22.91 -20.75
CA PHE A 98 -3.38 22.01 -20.37
C PHE A 98 -4.69 22.79 -20.17
N ASP A 99 -5.72 22.45 -20.92
CA ASP A 99 -7.11 22.83 -20.60
C ASP A 99 -7.58 22.02 -19.40
N LEU A 100 -7.99 22.71 -18.33
CA LEU A 100 -8.37 22.08 -17.06
C LEU A 100 -9.67 21.28 -17.13
N LYS A 101 -10.45 21.42 -18.20
CA LYS A 101 -11.68 20.64 -18.46
C LYS A 101 -11.45 19.47 -19.41
N SER A 102 -10.24 19.31 -19.95
CA SER A 102 -9.92 18.23 -20.88
C SER A 102 -9.74 16.88 -20.18
N ASP A 103 -9.91 15.79 -20.93
CA ASP A 103 -9.66 14.42 -20.47
C ASP A 103 -8.16 14.16 -20.19
N LEU A 104 -7.26 15.09 -20.52
CA LEU A 104 -5.86 15.03 -20.13
C LEU A 104 -5.69 15.26 -18.63
N ILE A 105 -6.59 16.02 -17.98
CA ILE A 105 -6.61 16.14 -16.53
C ILE A 105 -7.20 14.87 -15.95
N LYS A 106 -6.35 14.08 -15.28
CA LYS A 106 -6.78 12.80 -14.71
C LYS A 106 -7.40 12.97 -13.34
N GLY A 107 -6.95 13.96 -12.57
CA GLY A 107 -7.50 14.28 -11.26
C GLY A 107 -6.45 14.80 -10.28
N VAL A 108 -6.80 14.82 -9.00
CA VAL A 108 -5.98 15.33 -7.91
C VAL A 108 -5.60 14.19 -6.98
N MET A 109 -4.31 13.95 -6.85
CA MET A 109 -3.72 12.98 -5.94
C MET A 109 -3.62 13.56 -4.53
N MET A 110 -4.12 12.83 -3.54
CA MET A 110 -4.00 13.11 -2.10
C MET A 110 -4.36 14.55 -1.72
N ASP A 111 -5.37 15.11 -2.36
CA ASP A 111 -5.84 16.50 -2.14
C ASP A 111 -4.76 17.56 -2.34
N HIS A 112 -3.71 17.25 -3.11
CA HIS A 112 -2.52 18.08 -3.18
C HIS A 112 -1.94 18.24 -4.58
N TYR A 113 -1.81 17.20 -5.39
CA TYR A 113 -1.15 17.32 -6.70
C TYR A 113 -2.12 17.08 -7.85
N LEU A 114 -2.20 18.04 -8.78
CA LEU A 114 -2.93 17.88 -10.03
C LEU A 114 -2.13 17.03 -11.01
N ILE A 115 -2.76 15.96 -11.48
CA ILE A 115 -2.17 14.98 -12.38
C ILE A 115 -2.76 15.14 -13.77
N ALA A 116 -1.88 15.25 -14.77
CA ALA A 116 -2.25 15.28 -16.17
C ALA A 116 -1.51 14.21 -16.97
N GLU A 117 -2.15 13.68 -18.00
CA GLU A 117 -1.51 12.89 -19.04
C GLU A 117 -0.97 13.83 -20.12
N ALA A 118 0.32 13.72 -20.41
CA ALA A 118 0.92 14.46 -21.50
C ALA A 118 0.52 13.86 -22.85
N PRO A 119 0.06 14.67 -23.81
CA PRO A 119 -0.22 14.18 -25.16
C PRO A 119 1.10 13.89 -25.88
N LYS A 120 1.08 12.92 -26.80
CA LYS A 120 2.30 12.42 -27.47
C LYS A 120 3.01 13.52 -28.27
N GLU A 121 2.23 14.42 -28.86
CA GLU A 121 2.66 15.57 -29.62
C GLU A 121 3.36 16.66 -28.79
N ALA A 122 3.23 16.65 -27.45
CA ALA A 122 3.89 17.62 -26.59
C ALA A 122 5.39 17.34 -26.39
N ASN A 123 5.91 16.16 -26.77
CA ASN A 123 7.26 15.70 -26.42
C ASN A 123 7.55 15.71 -24.89
N PHE A 124 6.49 15.56 -24.09
CA PHE A 124 6.56 15.44 -22.64
C PHE A 124 6.82 13.98 -22.25
N TYR A 125 8.09 13.58 -22.19
CA TYR A 125 8.49 12.24 -21.77
C TYR A 125 8.82 12.23 -20.27
N GLY A 126 8.11 11.40 -19.51
CA GLY A 126 8.39 11.17 -18.09
C GLY A 126 9.50 10.15 -17.87
N SER A 127 9.85 9.90 -16.62
CA SER A 127 10.77 8.83 -16.26
C SER A 127 10.15 7.47 -16.64
N ARG A 128 10.94 6.55 -17.19
CA ARG A 128 10.50 5.18 -17.55
C ARG A 128 9.29 5.15 -18.52
N ASN A 129 9.21 6.11 -19.44
CA ASN A 129 8.09 6.26 -20.40
C ASN A 129 6.71 6.45 -19.75
N ASN A 130 6.66 6.97 -18.52
CA ASN A 130 5.41 7.35 -17.86
C ASN A 130 4.83 8.62 -18.52
N PRO A 131 3.61 8.59 -19.10
CA PRO A 131 2.99 9.75 -19.73
C PRO A 131 2.35 10.71 -18.71
N TYR A 132 2.30 10.36 -17.43
CA TYR A 132 1.64 11.16 -16.41
C TYR A 132 2.60 12.10 -15.68
N PHE A 133 2.15 13.33 -15.45
CA PHE A 133 2.91 14.40 -14.83
C PHE A 133 2.14 15.06 -13.70
N ILE A 134 2.87 15.52 -12.70
CA ILE A 134 2.39 16.50 -11.72
C ILE A 134 2.56 17.87 -12.36
N VAL A 135 1.45 18.57 -12.58
CA VAL A 135 1.43 19.84 -13.34
C VAL A 135 1.07 21.06 -12.48
N ALA A 136 0.42 20.84 -11.34
CA ALA A 136 0.10 21.88 -10.37
C ALA A 136 -0.03 21.29 -8.96
N SER A 137 -0.05 22.15 -7.97
CA SER A 137 -0.41 21.83 -6.59
C SER A 137 -1.68 22.58 -6.18
N LEU A 138 -2.49 21.93 -5.35
CA LEU A 138 -3.73 22.44 -4.81
C LEU A 138 -3.48 22.99 -3.40
N HIS A 139 -3.96 24.20 -3.13
CA HIS A 139 -3.77 24.89 -1.86
C HIS A 139 -5.12 25.30 -1.26
N PRO A 140 -5.40 24.95 0.00
CA PRO A 140 -6.62 25.39 0.66
C PRO A 140 -6.52 26.88 0.98
N GLU A 141 -7.51 27.66 0.56
CA GLU A 141 -7.58 29.10 0.84
C GLU A 141 -8.61 29.42 1.93
N ALA A 142 -9.72 28.67 1.92
CA ALA A 142 -10.75 28.69 2.94
C ALA A 142 -11.47 27.33 2.96
N GLU A 143 -12.39 27.14 3.89
CA GLU A 143 -13.20 25.92 3.95
C GLU A 143 -13.90 25.66 2.60
N GLY A 144 -13.57 24.52 1.98
CA GLY A 144 -14.13 24.11 0.69
C GLY A 144 -13.68 24.93 -0.53
N LYS A 145 -12.70 25.84 -0.38
CA LYS A 145 -12.21 26.70 -1.46
C LYS A 145 -10.70 26.56 -1.63
N TRP A 146 -10.28 26.43 -2.89
CA TRP A 146 -8.91 26.07 -3.24
C TRP A 146 -8.31 27.01 -4.27
N SER A 147 -6.99 27.06 -4.36
CA SER A 147 -6.26 27.65 -5.48
C SER A 147 -5.34 26.61 -6.12
N LEU A 148 -5.04 26.81 -7.40
CA LEU A 148 -3.97 26.09 -8.07
C LEU A 148 -2.70 26.95 -8.05
N ARG A 149 -1.58 26.31 -7.73
CA ARG A 149 -0.25 26.92 -7.74
C ARG A 149 0.71 26.02 -8.50
N PRO A 150 1.87 26.54 -8.96
CA PRO A 150 2.89 25.68 -9.56
C PRO A 150 3.25 24.54 -8.62
N ALA A 151 3.40 23.32 -9.15
CA ALA A 151 3.93 22.21 -8.36
C ALA A 151 5.44 22.41 -8.07
N ILE A 152 6.13 23.00 -9.05
CA ILE A 152 7.48 23.54 -8.92
C ILE A 152 7.53 24.83 -9.75
N GLN A 153 8.33 25.79 -9.33
CA GLN A 153 8.52 27.06 -10.02
C GLN A 153 10.01 27.34 -10.20
N GLY A 154 10.36 27.98 -11.31
CA GLY A 154 11.73 28.35 -11.63
C GLY A 154 11.82 28.86 -13.07
N ASP A 155 12.96 29.43 -13.42
CA ASP A 155 13.29 29.76 -14.81
C ASP A 155 13.79 28.46 -15.49
N PHE A 156 12.90 27.76 -16.21
CA PHE A 156 13.22 26.45 -16.78
C PHE A 156 13.65 26.52 -18.24
N ASN A 157 13.44 27.66 -18.91
CA ASN A 157 13.82 27.90 -20.30
C ASN A 157 14.96 28.93 -20.44
N SER A 158 15.47 29.48 -19.33
CA SER A 158 16.51 30.51 -19.25
C SER A 158 16.13 31.83 -19.92
N ASP A 159 14.84 32.19 -19.91
CA ASP A 159 14.35 33.48 -20.44
C ASP A 159 14.30 34.60 -19.39
N GLY A 160 14.66 34.30 -18.14
CA GLY A 160 14.65 35.24 -17.02
C GLY A 160 13.27 35.43 -16.37
N MET A 161 12.24 34.70 -16.81
CA MET A 161 10.92 34.65 -16.19
C MET A 161 10.77 33.41 -15.30
N THR A 162 9.80 33.46 -14.39
CA THR A 162 9.47 32.29 -13.55
C THR A 162 8.35 31.51 -14.19
N ASP A 163 8.62 30.25 -14.50
CA ASP A 163 7.69 29.32 -15.13
C ASP A 163 7.05 28.37 -14.12
N TRP A 164 5.90 27.82 -14.51
CA TRP A 164 5.36 26.62 -13.87
C TRP A 164 6.07 25.40 -14.45
N GLY A 165 6.65 24.57 -13.59
CA GLY A 165 7.26 23.32 -14.00
C GLY A 165 6.35 22.13 -13.78
N ALA A 166 6.48 21.13 -14.64
CA ALA A 166 5.89 19.82 -14.49
C ALA A 166 6.99 18.75 -14.38
N PHE A 167 6.76 17.75 -13.51
CA PHE A 167 7.66 16.62 -13.32
C PHE A 167 6.91 15.30 -13.36
N SER A 168 7.63 14.21 -13.69
CA SER A 168 7.03 12.89 -13.89
C SER A 168 6.33 12.38 -12.63
N TYR A 169 5.12 11.85 -12.80
CA TYR A 169 4.30 11.35 -11.70
C TYR A 169 4.74 9.95 -11.24
N THR A 170 5.77 9.89 -10.41
CA THR A 170 6.35 8.62 -9.93
C THR A 170 5.56 7.94 -8.80
N CYS A 171 4.56 8.60 -8.22
CA CYS A 171 3.72 8.07 -7.14
C CYS A 171 2.48 7.29 -7.65
N ILE A 172 2.37 7.13 -8.98
CA ILE A 172 1.26 6.46 -9.67
C ILE A 172 1.06 5.02 -9.18
N ASP A 173 2.14 4.34 -8.81
CA ASP A 173 2.12 2.93 -8.39
C ASP A 173 1.20 2.69 -7.18
N CYS A 174 1.12 3.65 -6.25
CA CYS A 174 0.39 3.50 -5.00
C CYS A 174 -0.86 4.36 -4.94
N HIS A 175 -0.79 5.59 -5.46
CA HIS A 175 -1.89 6.55 -5.34
C HIS A 175 -2.83 6.56 -6.55
N SER A 176 -2.41 5.98 -7.67
CA SER A 176 -3.22 5.88 -8.89
C SER A 176 -2.99 4.55 -9.64
N PRO A 177 -3.11 3.39 -8.98
CA PRO A 177 -2.83 2.09 -9.62
C PRO A 177 -3.72 1.83 -10.83
N GLY A 178 -4.95 2.37 -10.89
CA GLY A 178 -5.79 2.27 -12.08
C GLY A 178 -5.24 3.05 -13.28
N LEU A 179 -4.66 4.24 -13.07
CA LEU A 179 -3.96 4.96 -14.16
C LEU A 179 -2.74 4.18 -14.66
N LYS A 180 -1.99 3.56 -13.75
CA LYS A 180 -0.82 2.73 -14.12
C LYS A 180 -1.21 1.55 -15.00
N GLN A 181 -2.32 0.89 -14.65
CA GLN A 181 -2.82 -0.26 -15.37
C GLN A 181 -3.40 0.12 -16.75
N ASN A 182 -3.79 1.39 -16.92
CA ASN A 182 -4.28 1.98 -18.17
C ASN A 182 -5.49 1.23 -18.76
N GLU A 183 -6.41 0.84 -17.88
CA GLU A 183 -7.65 0.12 -18.24
C GLU A 183 -8.85 1.07 -18.11
N PRO A 184 -9.70 1.21 -19.14
CA PRO A 184 -10.82 2.15 -19.13
C PRO A 184 -11.83 1.93 -17.99
N ASP A 185 -12.02 0.68 -17.57
CA ASP A 185 -13.01 0.31 -16.55
C ASP A 185 -12.51 0.53 -15.11
N LEU A 186 -11.21 0.81 -14.94
CA LEU A 186 -10.63 1.10 -13.63
C LEU A 186 -10.76 2.58 -13.30
N ARG A 187 -11.12 2.87 -12.05
CA ARG A 187 -10.93 4.22 -11.51
C ARG A 187 -9.45 4.57 -11.49
N SER A 188 -9.12 5.83 -11.75
CA SER A 188 -7.75 6.36 -11.72
C SER A 188 -7.00 6.02 -10.42
N GLY A 189 -7.68 6.18 -9.28
CA GLY A 189 -7.17 5.91 -7.93
C GLY A 189 -7.14 4.43 -7.54
N ILE A 190 -7.28 4.16 -6.24
CA ILE A 190 -7.36 2.80 -5.70
C ILE A 190 -8.78 2.24 -5.89
N SER A 191 -8.88 1.10 -6.58
CA SER A 191 -10.11 0.37 -6.91
C SER A 191 -10.30 -0.90 -6.08
N CYS A 192 -11.46 -1.57 -6.21
CA CYS A 192 -11.67 -2.90 -5.65
C CYS A 192 -10.58 -3.88 -6.14
N GLU A 193 -10.29 -3.82 -7.43
CA GLU A 193 -9.35 -4.70 -8.12
C GLU A 193 -7.88 -4.34 -7.84
N SER A 194 -7.61 -3.19 -7.21
CA SER A 194 -6.26 -2.85 -6.72
C SER A 194 -5.81 -3.75 -5.58
N CYS A 195 -6.75 -4.29 -4.78
CA CYS A 195 -6.46 -5.23 -3.70
C CYS A 195 -6.85 -6.66 -4.06
N HIS A 196 -7.93 -6.84 -4.81
CA HIS A 196 -8.50 -8.14 -5.13
C HIS A 196 -7.99 -8.75 -6.44
N GLY A 197 -7.25 -7.99 -7.25
CA GLY A 197 -6.85 -8.37 -8.60
C GLY A 197 -8.00 -8.29 -9.60
N PRO A 198 -7.76 -8.70 -10.87
CA PRO A 198 -8.75 -8.67 -11.94
C PRO A 198 -9.98 -9.53 -11.63
N GLY A 199 -11.18 -8.96 -11.73
CA GLY A 199 -12.42 -9.57 -11.27
C GLY A 199 -13.21 -10.38 -12.31
N ALA A 200 -12.78 -10.43 -13.57
CA ALA A 200 -13.57 -11.05 -14.65
C ALA A 200 -13.92 -12.53 -14.38
N ASP A 201 -12.95 -13.33 -13.92
CA ASP A 201 -13.17 -14.74 -13.61
C ASP A 201 -14.14 -14.92 -12.42
N HIS A 202 -14.05 -14.02 -11.43
CA HIS A 202 -14.96 -14.01 -10.29
C HIS A 202 -16.41 -13.72 -10.73
N VAL A 203 -16.61 -12.74 -11.60
CA VAL A 203 -17.94 -12.39 -12.13
C VAL A 203 -18.52 -13.55 -12.94
N ALA A 204 -17.72 -14.15 -13.81
CA ALA A 204 -18.13 -15.24 -14.71
C ALA A 204 -18.37 -16.59 -14.00
N ALA A 205 -17.78 -16.79 -12.81
CA ALA A 205 -17.90 -18.04 -12.08
C ALA A 205 -19.36 -18.34 -11.68
N LYS A 206 -19.78 -19.61 -11.88
CA LYS A 206 -21.06 -20.12 -11.36
C LYS A 206 -21.04 -20.12 -9.83
N GLU A 207 -19.97 -20.65 -9.25
CA GLU A 207 -19.69 -20.62 -7.81
C GLU A 207 -18.61 -19.57 -7.52
N LYS A 208 -19.01 -18.45 -6.93
CA LYS A 208 -18.15 -17.26 -6.74
C LYS A 208 -17.31 -17.28 -5.47
N LYS A 209 -17.62 -18.18 -4.53
CA LYS A 209 -16.94 -18.22 -3.23
C LYS A 209 -15.49 -18.68 -3.41
N GLY A 210 -14.55 -17.87 -2.94
CA GLY A 210 -13.12 -18.19 -2.98
C GLY A 210 -12.45 -17.99 -4.35
N THR A 211 -13.16 -17.44 -5.34
CA THR A 211 -12.56 -17.12 -6.64
C THR A 211 -11.84 -15.77 -6.65
N ILE A 212 -12.02 -14.98 -5.59
CA ILE A 212 -11.30 -13.72 -5.37
C ILE A 212 -11.04 -13.53 -3.87
N SER A 213 -9.84 -13.04 -3.55
CA SER A 213 -9.45 -12.72 -2.18
C SER A 213 -8.37 -11.64 -2.21
N ALA A 214 -8.26 -10.87 -1.14
CA ALA A 214 -7.09 -10.04 -0.89
C ALA A 214 -6.33 -10.66 0.26
N SER A 215 -5.04 -10.93 0.06
CA SER A 215 -4.13 -11.34 1.13
C SER A 215 -3.42 -10.12 1.71
N SER A 216 -2.69 -10.29 2.82
CA SER A 216 -1.91 -9.20 3.41
C SER A 216 -0.85 -8.65 2.43
N GLU A 217 -0.36 -9.45 1.49
CA GLU A 217 0.54 -9.00 0.41
C GLU A 217 -0.10 -7.91 -0.47
N ALA A 218 -1.42 -7.94 -0.68
CA ALA A 218 -2.11 -6.90 -1.45
C ALA A 218 -1.98 -5.52 -0.79
N CYS A 219 -1.98 -5.45 0.55
CA CYS A 219 -1.75 -4.22 1.30
C CYS A 219 -0.30 -3.73 1.12
N LEU A 220 0.66 -4.66 1.14
CA LEU A 220 2.09 -4.37 1.05
C LEU A 220 2.55 -3.91 -0.34
N ASN A 221 1.73 -4.08 -1.38
CA ASN A 221 2.00 -3.51 -2.71
C ASN A 221 2.13 -1.97 -2.68
N CYS A 222 1.38 -1.32 -1.77
CA CYS A 222 1.41 0.14 -1.58
C CYS A 222 2.00 0.52 -0.22
N HIS A 223 1.59 -0.18 0.84
CA HIS A 223 2.10 -0.01 2.20
C HIS A 223 3.31 -0.93 2.43
N GLY A 224 4.32 -0.86 1.56
CA GLY A 224 5.53 -1.67 1.73
C GLY A 224 6.14 -1.42 3.10
N GLU A 225 6.66 -2.45 3.78
CA GLU A 225 7.09 -2.39 5.20
C GLU A 225 8.26 -1.41 5.50
N GLY A 226 8.67 -0.55 4.55
CA GLY A 226 9.86 0.28 4.69
C GLY A 226 11.10 -0.55 4.98
N LYS A 227 11.16 -1.77 4.41
CA LYS A 227 12.19 -2.78 4.70
C LYS A 227 13.57 -2.11 4.67
N PRO A 228 14.36 -2.22 5.75
CA PRO A 228 15.73 -1.76 5.72
C PRO A 228 16.48 -2.44 4.57
N GLN A 229 17.40 -1.73 3.96
CA GLN A 229 18.25 -2.21 2.88
C GLN A 229 19.69 -1.99 3.27
N GLU A 230 20.56 -2.93 2.94
CA GLU A 230 21.99 -2.72 3.09
C GLU A 230 22.52 -2.04 1.82
N VAL A 231 23.10 -0.85 1.99
CA VAL A 231 23.71 -0.06 0.91
C VAL A 231 25.13 0.30 1.36
N ASN A 232 26.14 -0.19 0.64
CA ASN A 232 27.56 0.04 0.96
C ASN A 232 27.93 -0.31 2.42
N GLY A 233 27.40 -1.40 2.95
CA GLY A 233 27.64 -1.84 4.34
C GLY A 233 26.88 -1.07 5.42
N LYS A 234 25.99 -0.15 5.03
CA LYS A 234 25.15 0.64 5.94
C LYS A 234 23.70 0.20 5.82
N LEU A 235 23.01 0.13 6.95
CA LEU A 235 21.59 -0.17 6.96
C LEU A 235 20.81 1.14 6.76
N VAL A 236 20.10 1.25 5.65
CA VAL A 236 19.25 2.40 5.34
C VAL A 236 17.79 1.96 5.31
N ALA A 237 16.86 2.84 5.68
CA ALA A 237 15.44 2.59 5.55
C ALA A 237 14.79 3.67 4.70
N GLN A 238 13.88 3.25 3.81
CA GLN A 238 12.96 4.19 3.21
C GLN A 238 11.89 4.56 4.24
N ASN A 239 11.77 5.85 4.52
CA ASN A 239 10.87 6.40 5.51
C ASN A 239 9.50 6.79 4.96
N HIS A 240 9.24 6.47 3.69
CA HIS A 240 8.18 7.09 2.93
C HIS A 240 6.85 6.31 2.91
N TYR A 241 6.87 5.00 3.18
CA TYR A 241 5.67 4.17 3.08
C TYR A 241 5.65 3.00 4.08
N GLY A 242 4.47 2.79 4.66
CA GLY A 242 4.00 1.52 5.24
C GLY A 242 4.31 1.23 6.72
N PRO A 243 3.93 0.03 7.19
CA PRO A 243 4.03 -0.39 8.58
C PRO A 243 5.49 -0.76 8.90
N ARG A 244 6.33 0.26 9.05
CA ARG A 244 7.76 0.11 9.35
C ARG A 244 7.94 -0.86 10.52
N PHE A 245 8.90 -1.77 10.37
CA PHE A 245 9.32 -2.72 11.41
C PHE A 245 8.23 -3.64 11.96
N PHE A 246 7.11 -3.83 11.26
CA PHE A 246 6.06 -4.75 11.70
C PHE A 246 6.60 -6.14 12.06
N LYS A 247 7.53 -6.68 11.23
CA LYS A 247 8.16 -7.99 11.48
C LYS A 247 8.96 -8.08 12.79
N ALA A 248 9.43 -6.96 13.33
CA ALA A 248 10.12 -6.93 14.62
C ALA A 248 9.15 -7.01 15.81
N SER A 249 7.86 -6.79 15.59
CA SER A 249 6.85 -6.83 16.64
C SER A 249 6.49 -8.25 17.07
N LYS A 250 5.96 -8.39 18.29
CA LYS A 250 5.36 -9.65 18.75
C LYS A 250 4.11 -10.03 17.95
N HIS A 251 3.36 -9.05 17.44
CA HIS A 251 2.19 -9.29 16.60
C HIS A 251 2.56 -10.00 15.29
N ALA A 252 3.69 -9.67 14.69
CA ALA A 252 4.16 -10.38 13.50
C ALA A 252 4.71 -11.78 13.81
N GLN A 253 5.07 -12.07 15.06
CA GLN A 253 5.55 -13.39 15.49
C GLN A 253 4.41 -14.34 15.87
N ASP A 254 3.19 -13.81 16.08
CA ASP A 254 1.99 -14.57 16.36
C ASP A 254 1.19 -14.82 15.07
N GLU A 255 1.06 -16.08 14.67
CA GLU A 255 0.36 -16.50 13.45
C GLU A 255 -1.09 -15.98 13.37
N THR A 256 -1.73 -15.71 14.50
CA THR A 256 -3.11 -15.19 14.56
C THR A 256 -3.20 -13.68 14.37
N MET A 257 -2.08 -12.96 14.47
CA MET A 257 -2.00 -11.49 14.45
C MET A 257 -1.23 -10.94 13.25
N GLN A 258 -0.62 -11.80 12.44
CA GLN A 258 0.17 -11.41 11.26
C GLN A 258 -0.65 -10.72 10.17
N ASP A 259 -1.93 -11.06 10.04
CA ASP A 259 -2.75 -10.52 8.96
C ASP A 259 -3.22 -9.08 9.26
N CYS A 260 -2.98 -8.16 8.33
CA CYS A 260 -3.33 -6.74 8.51
C CYS A 260 -4.84 -6.56 8.77
N THR A 261 -5.67 -7.45 8.25
CA THR A 261 -7.11 -7.39 8.43
C THR A 261 -7.55 -7.79 9.84
N VAL A 262 -6.68 -8.31 10.72
CA VAL A 262 -7.03 -8.51 12.13
C VAL A 262 -7.43 -7.18 12.77
N CYS A 263 -6.68 -6.12 12.48
CA CYS A 263 -6.89 -4.77 12.98
C CYS A 263 -7.64 -3.86 11.99
N HIS A 264 -7.37 -4.02 10.69
CA HIS A 264 -7.87 -3.13 9.65
C HIS A 264 -9.00 -3.72 8.81
N THR A 265 -9.71 -2.87 8.09
CA THR A 265 -10.66 -3.27 7.05
C THR A 265 -10.66 -2.26 5.91
N ALA A 266 -10.66 -2.75 4.67
CA ALA A 266 -10.73 -1.88 3.49
C ALA A 266 -12.18 -1.57 3.06
N HIS A 267 -13.18 -2.30 3.58
CA HIS A 267 -14.58 -2.19 3.13
C HIS A 267 -15.39 -1.11 3.84
N ARG A 268 -14.81 -0.40 4.80
CA ARG A 268 -15.47 0.69 5.53
C ARG A 268 -14.45 1.56 6.24
N ALA A 269 -14.85 2.80 6.52
CA ALA A 269 -14.19 3.66 7.50
C ALA A 269 -14.94 3.63 8.84
N ASN A 270 -14.23 3.87 9.94
CA ASN A 270 -14.81 4.15 11.25
C ASN A 270 -15.34 5.61 11.31
N ALA A 271 -15.81 6.06 12.48
CA ALA A 271 -16.43 7.38 12.63
C ALA A 271 -15.44 8.53 12.33
N GLU A 272 -14.16 8.27 12.53
CA GLU A 272 -13.02 9.17 12.35
C GLU A 272 -12.45 9.10 10.92
N GLY A 273 -13.01 8.26 10.05
CA GLY A 273 -12.54 8.08 8.67
C GLY A 273 -11.39 7.08 8.50
N HIS A 274 -10.93 6.44 9.58
CA HIS A 274 -9.85 5.46 9.58
C HIS A 274 -10.32 4.04 9.23
N LEU A 275 -9.38 3.19 8.83
CA LEU A 275 -9.64 1.80 8.45
C LEU A 275 -9.58 0.81 9.62
N LEU A 276 -9.58 1.29 10.85
CA LEU A 276 -9.56 0.42 12.03
C LEU A 276 -10.92 -0.28 12.20
N LYS A 277 -10.90 -1.51 12.70
CA LYS A 277 -12.11 -2.26 13.09
C LYS A 277 -12.75 -1.77 14.40
N ALA A 278 -12.23 -0.67 14.97
CA ALA A 278 -12.78 0.05 16.11
C ALA A 278 -12.69 1.57 15.84
N ASN A 279 -13.30 2.39 16.70
CA ASN A 279 -13.30 3.86 16.54
C ASN A 279 -11.93 4.49 16.82
N SER A 280 -11.13 3.89 17.70
CA SER A 280 -9.76 4.33 17.95
C SER A 280 -8.80 3.16 18.05
N ALA A 281 -7.50 3.44 17.99
CA ALA A 281 -6.47 2.42 18.17
C ALA A 281 -6.45 1.94 19.62
N GLU A 282 -6.64 2.82 20.62
CA GLU A 282 -6.76 2.47 22.04
C GLU A 282 -7.92 1.50 22.27
N ALA A 283 -9.10 1.80 21.70
CA ALA A 283 -10.28 0.93 21.79
C ALA A 283 -10.07 -0.42 21.07
N LEU A 284 -9.22 -0.46 20.04
CA LEU A 284 -8.85 -1.71 19.37
C LEU A 284 -7.88 -2.53 20.23
N CYS A 285 -6.84 -1.90 20.76
CA CYS A 285 -5.81 -2.55 21.58
C CYS A 285 -6.39 -3.06 22.90
N ALA A 286 -7.32 -2.34 23.52
CA ALA A 286 -8.00 -2.72 24.76
C ALA A 286 -8.80 -4.03 24.66
N LYS A 287 -8.99 -4.58 23.45
CA LYS A 287 -9.60 -5.90 23.26
C LYS A 287 -8.71 -7.05 23.71
N CYS A 288 -7.39 -6.84 23.75
CA CYS A 288 -6.41 -7.86 24.13
C CYS A 288 -5.40 -7.37 25.19
N HIS A 289 -5.12 -6.07 25.24
CA HIS A 289 -4.19 -5.46 26.21
C HIS A 289 -4.94 -4.77 27.35
N THR A 290 -4.47 -4.95 28.58
CA THR A 290 -5.05 -4.32 29.77
C THR A 290 -4.28 -3.10 30.25
N ASP A 291 -3.04 -2.93 29.78
CA ASP A 291 -2.18 -1.81 30.14
C ASP A 291 -2.55 -0.54 29.38
N GLU A 292 -2.24 0.61 29.97
CA GLU A 292 -2.34 1.89 29.27
C GLU A 292 -1.30 1.95 28.14
N ILE A 293 -1.76 2.28 26.93
CA ILE A 293 -0.92 2.31 25.73
C ILE A 293 -0.74 3.76 25.28
N ASN A 294 0.51 4.22 25.23
CA ASN A 294 0.87 5.46 24.57
C ASN A 294 1.24 5.21 23.10
N LEU A 295 0.33 5.54 22.19
CA LEU A 295 0.53 5.33 20.74
C LEU A 295 1.72 6.11 20.18
N ASP A 296 2.04 7.28 20.72
CA ASP A 296 3.19 8.06 20.23
C ASP A 296 4.53 7.43 20.59
N GLU A 297 4.57 6.58 21.63
CA GLU A 297 5.76 5.82 22.01
C GLU A 297 5.88 4.50 21.24
N ILE A 298 4.78 3.74 21.13
CA ILE A 298 4.82 2.40 20.54
C ILE A 298 4.58 2.39 19.02
N MET A 299 4.01 3.45 18.47
CA MET A 299 3.67 3.66 17.06
C MET A 299 4.02 5.10 16.67
N TRP A 300 5.28 5.48 16.86
CA TRP A 300 5.79 6.83 16.64
C TRP A 300 5.65 7.27 15.18
N LYS A 301 5.56 8.59 14.97
CA LYS A 301 5.61 9.21 13.64
C LYS A 301 7.05 9.50 13.28
N ASN A 302 7.50 9.12 12.09
CA ASN A 302 8.88 9.35 11.68
C ASN A 302 9.12 10.83 11.34
N PRO A 303 9.92 11.58 12.14
CA PRO A 303 10.19 12.98 11.87
C PRO A 303 11.16 13.19 10.69
N THR A 304 11.83 12.14 10.20
CA THR A 304 12.79 12.24 9.09
C THR A 304 12.13 12.18 7.71
N ASP A 305 10.82 11.88 7.63
CA ASP A 305 10.11 11.86 6.36
C ASP A 305 9.87 13.26 5.81
N ALA A 306 10.65 13.62 4.79
CA ALA A 306 10.60 14.91 4.12
C ALA A 306 9.26 15.20 3.43
N ARG A 307 8.41 14.19 3.21
CA ARG A 307 7.11 14.36 2.57
C ARG A 307 5.94 14.35 3.57
N GLY A 308 6.21 14.21 4.88
CA GLY A 308 5.17 14.17 5.90
C GLY A 308 4.12 13.07 5.70
N HIS A 309 4.50 11.91 5.13
CA HIS A 309 3.63 10.75 5.01
C HIS A 309 3.58 10.03 6.37
N PHE A 310 2.57 10.39 7.17
CA PHE A 310 2.45 9.98 8.57
C PHE A 310 1.90 8.56 8.79
N VAL A 311 2.37 7.56 8.05
CA VAL A 311 2.13 6.18 8.49
C VAL A 311 2.96 5.97 9.74
N ARG A 312 2.28 5.79 10.88
CA ARG A 312 2.92 5.48 12.15
C ARG A 312 3.72 4.19 12.05
N ASP A 313 4.80 4.08 12.80
CA ASP A 313 5.54 2.84 12.97
C ASP A 313 4.63 1.69 13.46
N HIS A 314 4.94 0.45 13.08
CA HIS A 314 4.17 -0.75 13.46
C HIS A 314 5.06 -1.79 14.18
N SER A 315 6.20 -1.39 14.73
CA SER A 315 6.99 -2.26 15.62
C SER A 315 6.29 -2.51 16.95
N PHE A 316 5.27 -1.70 17.30
CA PHE A 316 4.54 -1.74 18.56
C PHE A 316 5.48 -1.70 19.78
N GLY A 317 6.46 -0.79 19.74
CA GLY A 317 7.45 -0.58 20.79
C GLY A 317 8.66 -1.51 20.73
N ALA A 318 8.71 -2.48 19.81
CA ALA A 318 9.90 -3.32 19.62
C ALA A 318 11.11 -2.49 19.14
N ILE A 319 10.85 -1.41 18.39
CA ILE A 319 11.85 -0.45 17.91
C ILE A 319 11.35 0.96 18.24
N ARG A 320 11.95 1.61 19.23
CA ARG A 320 11.62 3.01 19.57
C ARG A 320 12.37 3.96 18.65
N TYR A 321 11.76 5.11 18.34
CA TYR A 321 12.42 6.12 17.51
C TYR A 321 13.76 6.58 18.08
N ASP A 322 13.80 6.90 19.38
CA ASP A 322 14.99 7.40 20.06
C ASP A 322 16.17 6.41 20.04
N ASP A 323 15.87 5.11 19.86
CA ASP A 323 16.87 4.06 19.80
C ASP A 323 17.49 3.92 18.40
N LEU A 324 16.86 4.43 17.34
CA LEU A 324 17.30 4.16 15.96
C LEU A 324 18.70 4.68 15.64
N GLY A 325 19.05 5.85 16.18
CA GLY A 325 20.21 6.60 15.69
C GLY A 325 20.07 6.93 14.21
N ASP A 326 18.88 7.38 13.77
CA ASP A 326 18.68 7.80 12.38
C ASP A 326 19.61 8.99 12.06
N ASN A 327 20.38 8.90 10.97
CA ASN A 327 21.17 10.01 10.46
C ASN A 327 20.33 10.82 9.44
N PRO A 328 19.78 11.98 9.84
CA PRO A 328 18.83 12.73 9.00
C PRO A 328 19.46 13.30 7.73
N ASP A 329 20.80 13.44 7.69
CA ASP A 329 21.56 14.00 6.59
C ASP A 329 21.71 13.02 5.42
N THR A 330 21.40 11.75 5.65
CA THR A 330 21.42 10.71 4.61
C THR A 330 20.06 10.55 3.94
N LYS A 331 20.07 10.25 2.63
CA LYS A 331 18.88 9.96 1.83
C LYS A 331 19.16 8.73 0.94
N PRO A 332 18.52 7.56 1.17
CA PRO A 332 17.61 7.23 2.29
C PRO A 332 18.28 7.32 3.68
N VAL A 333 17.48 7.37 4.74
CA VAL A 333 17.96 7.57 6.12
C VAL A 333 18.71 6.33 6.61
N GLU A 334 19.96 6.52 7.04
CA GLU A 334 20.83 5.52 7.66
C GLU A 334 20.47 5.33 9.13
N ILE A 335 20.34 4.06 9.54
CA ILE A 335 20.17 3.65 10.93
C ILE A 335 21.57 3.34 11.47
N THR A 336 22.03 4.05 12.50
CA THR A 336 23.41 3.88 13.01
C THR A 336 23.51 3.10 14.32
N ASN A 337 22.41 2.86 15.03
CA ASN A 337 22.48 2.14 16.31
C ASN A 337 22.72 0.62 16.07
N PRO A 338 23.83 0.05 16.56
CA PRO A 338 24.18 -1.35 16.34
C PRO A 338 23.16 -2.34 16.92
N ASP A 339 22.57 -2.06 18.08
CA ASP A 339 21.59 -2.93 18.72
C ASP A 339 20.29 -2.99 17.91
N VAL A 340 19.89 -1.85 17.37
CA VAL A 340 18.74 -1.78 16.45
C VAL A 340 19.05 -2.50 15.15
N ILE A 341 20.23 -2.31 14.57
CA ILE A 341 20.66 -3.02 13.35
C ILE A 341 20.59 -4.54 13.58
N GLU A 342 21.08 -5.03 14.72
CA GLU A 342 21.03 -6.46 15.04
C GLU A 342 19.58 -6.96 15.12
N LYS A 343 18.71 -6.26 15.87
CA LYS A 343 17.27 -6.60 15.97
C LYS A 343 16.61 -6.65 14.60
N LEU A 344 16.92 -5.69 13.73
CA LEU A 344 16.39 -5.67 12.37
C LEU A 344 16.93 -6.82 11.53
N LYS A 345 18.22 -7.14 11.62
CA LYS A 345 18.77 -8.34 10.96
C LYS A 345 18.14 -9.63 11.47
N GLN A 346 17.75 -9.71 12.74
CA GLN A 346 17.02 -10.84 13.29
C GLN A 346 15.58 -10.93 12.75
N ALA A 347 14.85 -9.80 12.70
CA ALA A 347 13.48 -9.73 12.20
C ALA A 347 13.35 -9.88 10.68
N TYR A 348 14.40 -9.56 9.93
CA TYR A 348 14.47 -9.63 8.47
C TYR A 348 15.66 -10.51 8.07
N PRO A 349 15.52 -11.85 8.07
CA PRO A 349 16.61 -12.78 7.78
C PRO A 349 17.30 -12.55 6.44
N GLU A 350 16.61 -11.97 5.45
CA GLU A 350 17.15 -11.58 4.16
C GLU A 350 18.26 -10.52 4.25
N LEU A 351 18.31 -9.74 5.34
CA LEU A 351 19.37 -8.76 5.63
C LEU A 351 20.62 -9.39 6.21
N LYS A 352 20.59 -10.70 6.51
CA LYS A 352 21.76 -11.46 6.95
C LYS A 352 22.62 -11.95 5.78
N LYS A 353 22.41 -11.46 4.55
CA LYS A 353 23.14 -11.94 3.37
C LYS A 353 24.66 -11.87 3.57
N GLU A 354 25.26 -12.99 3.17
CA GLU A 354 26.54 -13.55 3.57
C GLU A 354 27.73 -12.69 3.17
N LYS A 355 28.76 -12.70 4.03
CA LYS A 355 30.08 -12.11 3.78
C LYS A 355 30.75 -12.67 2.53
#